data_AF-A0A453KSG6-F1
#
_entry.id   AF-A0A453KSG6-F1
#
_cell.length_a   1.000
_cell.length_b   1.000
_cell.length_c   1.000
_cell.angle_alpha   90.00
_cell.angle_beta   90.00
_cell.angle_gamma   90.00
#
_symmetry.space_group_name_H-M   'P 1'
#
loop_
_entity.id
_entity.type
_entity.pdbx_description
1 polymer ?
#
loop_
_entity_poly.entity_id
_entity_poly.type
_entity_poly.pdbx_seq_one_letter_code
_entity_poly.pdbx_strand_id
1 'polypeptide(L)'
;QGYCVAGTIGHKLMSGKPTRIDLDKETHIDVRCQIHQLSFSPHTDSKGIMDLTEFLSPSHVILVHGEKPQMSFLKERIESELGMPCYYPANNETVSIPTTKNLKISATDKFIASCSTSQARDSTQKSNLICGNHLSGANGDEKLAEGILLMEKSKDAKILCEDELLQLLGAEGHSLQFEPLLHSRIGEAETDIVDDLASE
;
A
#
# COMPACT_ATOMS: atom_id res chain seq x y z
N GLN A 1 35.89 -11.05 18.75
CA GLN A 1 35.17 -10.95 17.46
C GLN A 1 35.84 -9.85 16.66
N GLY A 2 36.49 -10.18 15.55
CA GLY A 2 37.23 -9.19 14.77
C GLY A 2 36.99 -9.43 13.29
N TYR A 3 36.17 -8.58 12.66
CA TYR A 3 36.13 -8.45 11.22
C TYR A 3 37.06 -7.28 10.84
N CYS A 4 38.07 -7.56 10.02
CA CYS A 4 39.02 -6.55 9.58
C CYS A 4 38.55 -5.96 8.25
N VAL A 5 38.05 -4.72 8.30
CA VAL A 5 37.61 -3.99 7.11
C VAL A 5 38.78 -3.80 6.13
N ALA A 6 38.48 -3.91 4.84
CA ALA A 6 39.44 -3.67 3.77
C ALA A 6 40.13 -2.30 3.94
N GLY A 7 41.46 -2.27 3.77
CA GLY A 7 42.29 -1.06 3.93
C GLY A 7 42.93 -0.89 5.31
N THR A 8 42.51 -1.66 6.33
CA THR A 8 43.19 -1.67 7.63
C THR A 8 44.50 -2.44 7.60
N ILE A 9 45.42 -2.11 8.51
CA ILE A 9 46.67 -2.88 8.72
C ILE A 9 46.35 -4.34 9.03
N GLY A 10 45.27 -4.60 9.79
CA GLY A 10 44.78 -5.95 10.08
C GLY A 10 44.40 -6.73 8.82
N HIS A 11 43.68 -6.11 7.88
CA HIS A 11 43.36 -6.76 6.61
C HIS A 11 44.63 -7.02 5.76
N LYS A 12 45.58 -6.07 5.73
CA LYS A 12 46.88 -6.26 5.03
C LYS A 12 47.71 -7.41 5.62
N LEU A 13 47.62 -7.60 6.93
CA LEU A 13 48.28 -8.68 7.65
C LEU A 13 47.69 -10.07 7.34
N MET A 14 46.40 -10.12 7.04
CA MET A 14 45.67 -11.36 6.73
C MET A 14 45.70 -11.73 5.24
N SER A 15 45.72 -10.75 4.35
CA SER A 15 45.59 -10.95 2.89
C SER A 15 46.89 -11.33 2.17
N GLY A 16 47.98 -11.63 2.90
CA GLY A 16 49.25 -12.10 2.34
C GLY A 16 50.15 -12.75 3.39
N LYS A 17 51.36 -13.22 3.01
CA LYS A 17 52.48 -13.45 3.93
C LYS A 17 53.27 -12.14 4.01
N PRO A 18 52.89 -11.17 4.84
CA PRO A 18 53.53 -9.87 4.82
C PRO A 18 54.78 -10.04 5.68
N THR A 19 55.95 -10.10 5.06
CA THR A 19 57.22 -10.04 5.81
C THR A 19 57.47 -8.64 6.35
N ARG A 20 56.80 -7.59 5.85
CA ARG A 20 56.99 -6.22 6.31
C ARG A 20 55.70 -5.40 6.24
N ILE A 21 55.44 -4.60 7.27
CA ILE A 21 54.35 -3.62 7.34
C ILE A 21 54.95 -2.24 7.48
N ASP A 22 54.43 -1.30 6.70
CA ASP A 22 54.78 0.11 6.81
C ASP A 22 53.69 0.81 7.63
N LEU A 23 54.03 1.26 8.83
CA LEU A 23 53.12 2.02 9.69
C LEU A 23 53.12 3.50 9.29
N ASP A 24 54.31 4.05 9.02
CA ASP A 24 54.57 5.44 8.63
C ASP A 24 55.71 5.50 7.61
N LYS A 25 55.98 6.68 7.04
CA LYS A 25 57.06 6.89 6.05
C LYS A 25 58.47 6.52 6.55
N GLU A 26 58.67 6.50 7.87
CA GLU A 26 59.95 6.16 8.50
C GLU A 26 59.91 4.85 9.30
N THR A 27 58.73 4.33 9.63
CA THR A 27 58.58 3.20 10.54
C THR A 27 58.11 1.96 9.81
N HIS A 28 59.01 0.99 9.69
CA HIS A 28 58.76 -0.29 9.06
C HIS A 28 58.95 -1.44 10.05
N ILE A 29 57.97 -2.35 10.13
CA ILE A 29 57.98 -3.49 11.04
C ILE A 29 58.10 -4.78 10.22
N ASP A 30 59.10 -5.60 10.55
CA ASP A 30 59.28 -6.96 10.03
C ASP A 30 58.41 -7.94 10.83
N VAL A 31 57.51 -8.65 10.14
CA VAL A 31 56.55 -9.57 10.78
C VAL A 31 57.09 -10.99 10.66
N ARG A 32 57.56 -11.52 11.79
CA ARG A 32 58.12 -12.88 11.89
C ARG A 32 57.20 -13.88 12.57
N CYS A 33 56.04 -13.44 13.05
CA CYS A 33 55.05 -14.32 13.67
C CYS A 33 54.12 -14.93 12.63
N GLN A 34 53.60 -16.13 12.92
CA GLN A 34 52.53 -16.74 12.13
C GLN A 34 51.20 -16.09 12.51
N ILE A 35 50.50 -15.58 11.51
CA ILE A 35 49.20 -14.94 11.68
C ILE A 35 48.14 -15.94 11.23
N HIS A 36 47.23 -16.28 12.14
CA HIS A 36 46.07 -17.12 11.86
C HIS A 36 44.79 -16.34 12.14
N GLN A 37 43.92 -16.26 11.13
CA GLN A 37 42.58 -15.72 11.30
C GLN A 37 41.67 -16.80 11.86
N LEU A 38 41.27 -16.65 13.11
CA LEU A 38 40.19 -17.44 13.70
C LEU A 38 38.91 -16.60 13.68
N SER A 39 38.02 -16.89 12.73
CA SER A 39 36.72 -16.24 12.64
C SER A 39 35.73 -16.86 13.61
N PHE A 40 35.64 -16.32 14.82
CA PHE A 40 34.52 -16.56 15.72
C PHE A 40 33.44 -15.53 15.40
N SER A 41 32.60 -15.83 14.41
CA SER A 41 31.45 -15.02 14.06
C SER A 41 30.22 -15.59 14.78
N PRO A 42 29.51 -14.81 15.60
CA PRO A 42 28.18 -15.19 16.10
C PRO A 42 27.11 -14.99 15.01
N HIS A 43 27.50 -14.44 13.85
CA HIS A 43 26.58 -14.22 12.74
C HIS A 43 26.22 -15.55 12.12
N THR A 44 24.93 -15.78 11.98
CA THR A 44 24.34 -17.00 11.44
C THR A 44 24.92 -17.32 10.07
N ASP A 45 25.38 -18.56 9.89
CA ASP A 45 25.88 -19.04 8.61
C ASP A 45 24.77 -19.08 7.56
N SER A 46 25.14 -19.09 6.27
CA SER A 46 24.20 -19.24 5.16
C SER A 46 23.27 -20.44 5.32
N LYS A 47 23.79 -21.54 5.89
CA LYS A 47 22.99 -22.74 6.18
C LYS A 47 21.90 -22.47 7.21
N GLY A 48 22.24 -21.81 8.32
CA GLY A 48 21.26 -21.47 9.35
C GLY A 48 20.18 -20.51 8.86
N ILE A 49 20.53 -19.57 7.95
CA ILE A 49 19.54 -18.68 7.33
C ILE A 49 18.59 -19.46 6.41
N MET A 50 19.10 -20.41 5.63
CA MET A 50 18.26 -21.26 4.77
C MET A 50 17.35 -22.17 5.60
N ASP A 51 17.90 -22.86 6.60
CA ASP A 51 17.12 -23.75 7.49
C ASP A 51 15.99 -22.95 8.19
N LEU A 52 16.26 -21.70 8.60
CA LEU A 52 15.25 -20.82 9.19
C LEU A 52 14.18 -20.38 8.17
N THR A 53 14.60 -20.06 6.95
CA THR A 53 13.68 -19.61 5.90
C THR A 53 12.75 -20.75 5.47
N GLU A 54 13.29 -21.96 5.36
CA GLU A 54 12.52 -23.18 5.09
C GLU A 54 11.51 -23.44 6.21
N PHE A 55 11.94 -23.39 7.47
CA PHE A 55 11.07 -23.60 8.63
C PHE A 55 9.91 -22.60 8.72
N LEU A 56 10.16 -21.32 8.45
CA LEU A 56 9.14 -20.28 8.53
C LEU A 56 8.24 -20.23 7.29
N SER A 57 8.75 -20.66 6.13
CA SER A 57 8.04 -20.60 4.84
C SER A 57 7.30 -19.26 4.57
N PRO A 58 7.95 -18.08 4.75
CA PRO A 58 7.31 -16.78 4.52
C PRO A 58 6.87 -16.55 3.06
N SER A 59 5.87 -15.71 2.80
CA SER A 59 5.47 -15.41 1.42
C SER A 59 6.52 -14.59 0.65
N HIS A 60 7.31 -13.76 1.34
CA HIS A 60 8.31 -12.88 0.76
C HIS A 60 9.51 -12.75 1.70
N VAL A 61 10.73 -12.74 1.16
CA VAL A 61 11.98 -12.59 1.94
C VAL A 61 12.72 -11.33 1.50
N ILE A 62 13.22 -10.54 2.46
CA ILE A 62 14.08 -9.37 2.17
C ILE A 62 15.40 -9.53 2.92
N LEU A 63 16.51 -9.55 2.19
CA LEU A 63 17.86 -9.58 2.72
C LEU A 63 18.33 -8.15 2.98
N VAL A 64 18.76 -7.89 4.21
CA VAL A 64 19.31 -6.60 4.66
C VAL A 64 20.60 -6.83 5.43
N HIS A 65 21.40 -5.77 5.62
CA HIS A 65 22.63 -5.81 6.42
C HIS A 65 23.62 -6.91 6.01
N GLY A 66 23.97 -6.99 4.73
CA GLY A 66 25.00 -7.90 4.21
C GLY A 66 25.87 -7.26 3.14
N GLU A 67 26.97 -7.93 2.79
CA GLU A 67 27.77 -7.54 1.63
C GLU A 67 26.99 -7.86 0.34
N LYS A 68 26.97 -6.91 -0.62
CA LYS A 68 26.26 -7.07 -1.91
C LYS A 68 26.51 -8.42 -2.61
N PRO A 69 27.76 -8.89 -2.80
CA PRO A 69 28.01 -10.16 -3.48
C PRO A 69 27.45 -11.37 -2.71
N GLN A 70 27.55 -11.34 -1.37
CA GLN A 70 27.06 -12.43 -0.52
C GLN A 70 25.51 -12.47 -0.51
N MET A 71 24.87 -11.31 -0.45
CA MET A 71 23.41 -11.21 -0.54
C MET A 71 22.88 -11.65 -1.90
N SER A 72 23.56 -11.29 -2.99
CA SER A 72 23.17 -11.75 -4.33
C SER A 72 23.22 -13.26 -4.46
N PHE A 73 24.27 -13.89 -3.95
CA PHE A 73 24.39 -15.36 -3.92
C PHE A 73 23.30 -16.01 -3.06
N LEU A 74 23.04 -15.46 -1.88
CA LEU A 74 22.01 -15.99 -0.99
C LEU A 74 20.60 -15.85 -1.57
N LYS A 75 20.30 -14.73 -2.25
CA LYS A 75 19.04 -14.51 -2.96
C LYS A 75 18.82 -15.60 -4.02
N GLU A 76 19.80 -15.81 -4.89
CA GLU A 76 19.71 -16.81 -5.97
C GLU A 76 19.46 -18.21 -5.41
N ARG A 77 20.10 -18.52 -4.29
CA ARG A 77 19.93 -19.79 -3.60
C ARG A 77 18.54 -19.97 -2.99
N ILE A 78 17.99 -18.95 -2.33
CA ILE A 78 16.62 -18.97 -1.77
C ILE A 78 15.59 -19.12 -2.89
N GLU A 79 15.75 -18.40 -3.99
CA GLU A 79 14.84 -18.49 -5.14
C GLU A 79 14.91 -19.86 -5.83
N SER A 80 16.11 -20.43 -5.96
CA SER A 80 16.33 -21.72 -6.63
C SER A 80 15.94 -22.92 -5.79
N GLU A 81 16.27 -22.91 -4.48
CA GLU A 81 16.04 -24.06 -3.58
C GLU A 81 14.63 -24.04 -2.96
N LEU A 82 14.13 -22.88 -2.56
CA LEU A 82 12.84 -22.75 -1.86
C LEU A 82 11.69 -22.25 -2.75
N GLY A 83 12.00 -21.68 -3.92
CA GLY A 83 10.99 -21.15 -4.85
C GLY A 83 10.27 -19.90 -4.33
N MET A 84 10.89 -19.16 -3.42
CA MET A 84 10.28 -18.03 -2.72
C MET A 84 10.85 -16.70 -3.25
N PRO A 85 10.01 -15.66 -3.45
CA PRO A 85 10.49 -14.38 -3.94
C PRO A 85 11.39 -13.71 -2.89
N CYS A 86 12.63 -13.38 -3.31
CA CYS A 86 13.65 -12.82 -2.45
C CYS A 86 14.17 -11.47 -2.99
N TYR A 87 14.28 -10.47 -2.13
CA TYR A 87 14.70 -9.12 -2.50
C TYR A 87 15.92 -8.69 -1.68
N TYR A 88 16.83 -7.92 -2.26
CA TYR A 88 17.91 -7.23 -1.54
C TYR A 88 17.99 -5.76 -2.00
N PRO A 89 17.03 -4.91 -1.60
CA PRO A 89 17.00 -3.53 -2.07
C PRO A 89 18.25 -2.77 -1.64
N ALA A 90 18.71 -1.86 -2.51
CA ALA A 90 19.73 -0.90 -2.15
C ALA A 90 19.20 0.14 -1.15
N ASN A 91 20.10 0.89 -0.51
CA ASN A 91 19.69 2.01 0.35
C ASN A 91 18.84 3.00 -0.46
N ASN A 92 17.71 3.41 0.10
CA ASN A 92 16.70 4.28 -0.52
C ASN A 92 15.89 3.63 -1.66
N GLU A 93 15.99 2.32 -1.87
CA GLU A 93 15.10 1.60 -2.78
C GLU A 93 13.80 1.20 -2.07
N THR A 94 12.67 1.31 -2.78
CA THR A 94 11.36 0.93 -2.27
C THR A 94 10.92 -0.40 -2.87
N VAL A 95 10.58 -1.37 -2.02
CA VAL A 95 10.03 -2.66 -2.43
C VAL A 95 8.52 -2.65 -2.16
N SER A 96 7.72 -2.95 -3.19
CA SER A 96 6.27 -3.09 -3.05
C SER A 96 5.91 -4.57 -2.93
N ILE A 97 5.35 -4.96 -1.79
CA ILE A 97 4.89 -6.33 -1.56
C ILE A 97 3.37 -6.37 -1.70
N PRO A 98 2.82 -7.05 -2.73
CA PRO A 98 1.39 -7.18 -2.88
C PRO A 98 0.85 -7.99 -1.69
N THR A 99 -0.10 -7.41 -0.97
CA THR A 99 -0.76 -8.08 0.15
C THR A 99 -2.23 -8.24 -0.16
N THR A 100 -2.73 -9.48 -0.15
CA THR A 100 -4.17 -9.74 -0.20
C THR A 100 -4.78 -9.45 1.18
N LYS A 101 -5.15 -8.18 1.41
CA LYS A 101 -5.97 -7.83 2.57
C LYS A 101 -7.41 -8.26 2.31
N ASN A 102 -7.78 -9.44 2.79
CA ASN A 102 -9.17 -9.84 2.86
C ASN A 102 -9.84 -9.07 4.00
N LEU A 103 -10.55 -7.99 3.67
CA LEU A 103 -11.34 -7.25 4.65
C LEU A 103 -12.65 -8.00 4.87
N LYS A 104 -12.89 -8.46 6.10
CA LYS A 104 -14.21 -8.96 6.48
C LYS A 104 -15.13 -7.75 6.65
N ILE A 105 -16.13 -7.66 5.81
CA ILE A 105 -17.15 -6.61 5.87
C ILE A 105 -18.43 -7.26 6.40
N SER A 106 -19.03 -6.68 7.43
CA SER A 106 -20.32 -7.12 7.97
C SER A 106 -21.44 -6.35 7.27
N ALA A 107 -22.45 -7.07 6.78
CA ALA A 107 -23.67 -6.45 6.24
C ALA A 107 -24.76 -6.40 7.31
N THR A 108 -25.49 -5.29 7.38
CA THR A 108 -26.67 -5.20 8.23
C THR A 108 -27.82 -6.02 7.63
N ASP A 109 -28.67 -6.59 8.49
CA ASP A 109 -29.82 -7.38 8.06
C ASP A 109 -30.74 -6.64 7.08
N LYS A 110 -30.91 -5.32 7.26
CA LYS A 110 -31.70 -4.48 6.34
C LYS A 110 -31.08 -4.38 4.95
N PHE A 111 -29.75 -4.33 4.86
CA PHE A 111 -29.02 -4.37 3.59
C PHE A 111 -29.16 -5.74 2.90
N ILE A 112 -29.08 -6.83 3.67
CA ILE A 112 -29.29 -8.19 3.13
C ILE A 112 -30.74 -8.35 2.62
N ALA A 113 -31.71 -7.82 3.36
CA ALA A 113 -33.12 -7.83 2.96
C ALA A 113 -33.39 -6.95 1.73
N SER A 114 -32.76 -5.78 1.62
CA SER A 114 -32.92 -4.90 0.46
C SER A 114 -32.38 -5.55 -0.82
N CYS A 115 -31.23 -6.22 -0.76
CA CYS A 115 -30.67 -6.99 -1.88
C CYS A 115 -31.61 -8.11 -2.38
N SER A 116 -32.43 -8.66 -1.48
CA SER A 116 -33.35 -9.76 -1.80
C SER A 116 -34.65 -9.28 -2.45
N THR A 117 -35.07 -8.04 -2.17
CA THR A 117 -36.37 -7.46 -2.56
C THR A 117 -36.37 -6.69 -3.87
N SER A 118 -35.20 -6.42 -4.47
CA SER A 118 -35.04 -5.73 -5.76
C SER A 118 -35.65 -6.47 -6.97
N GLN A 119 -36.30 -7.62 -6.80
CA GLN A 119 -37.06 -8.30 -7.86
C GLN A 119 -38.41 -7.64 -8.21
N ALA A 120 -38.87 -6.64 -7.45
CA ALA A 120 -40.26 -6.17 -7.55
C ALA A 120 -40.46 -4.68 -7.89
N ARG A 121 -39.41 -3.89 -8.14
CA ARG A 121 -39.55 -2.46 -8.48
C ARG A 121 -38.67 -2.06 -9.63
N ASP A 122 -39.04 -2.55 -10.81
CA ASP A 122 -38.68 -1.92 -12.07
C ASP A 122 -39.49 -0.61 -12.20
N SER A 123 -38.98 0.46 -11.61
CA SER A 123 -39.53 1.81 -11.80
C SER A 123 -38.44 2.88 -11.66
N THR A 124 -37.75 3.11 -12.77
CA THR A 124 -37.48 4.45 -13.32
C THR A 124 -37.00 5.55 -12.36
N GLN A 125 -35.88 5.37 -11.66
CA GLN A 125 -34.99 6.49 -11.34
C GLN A 125 -33.54 6.02 -11.44
N LYS A 126 -32.98 6.15 -12.66
CA LYS A 126 -31.53 6.08 -12.86
C LYS A 126 -30.92 7.34 -12.26
N SER A 127 -30.45 7.27 -11.02
CA SER A 127 -29.46 8.21 -10.51
C SER A 127 -28.17 8.02 -11.33
N ASN A 128 -27.67 9.10 -11.91
CA ASN A 128 -26.44 9.09 -12.71
C ASN A 128 -25.24 8.88 -11.78
N LEU A 129 -24.88 7.62 -11.49
CA LEU A 129 -23.60 7.30 -10.87
C LEU A 129 -22.52 7.31 -11.94
N ILE A 130 -21.50 8.15 -11.71
CA ILE A 130 -20.25 8.17 -12.47
C ILE A 130 -19.52 6.86 -12.15
N CYS A 131 -19.83 5.81 -12.90
CA CYS A 131 -19.04 4.58 -12.90
C CYS A 131 -17.79 4.86 -13.74
N GLY A 132 -16.65 4.99 -13.06
CA GLY A 132 -15.35 4.95 -13.74
C GLY A 132 -15.24 3.64 -14.52
N ASN A 133 -15.01 3.77 -15.83
CA ASN A 133 -14.89 2.71 -16.82
C ASN A 133 -14.24 1.43 -16.26
N HIS A 134 -14.90 0.28 -16.42
CA HIS A 134 -14.50 -0.79 -17.36
C HIS A 134 -14.97 -2.19 -16.90
N LEU A 135 -16.24 -2.54 -17.11
CA LEU A 135 -16.68 -3.94 -17.26
C LEU A 135 -17.74 -4.03 -18.36
N SER A 136 -17.26 -3.99 -19.61
CA SER A 136 -18.07 -4.31 -20.77
C SER A 136 -18.14 -5.83 -20.93
N GLY A 137 -19.34 -6.40 -20.80
CA GLY A 137 -19.68 -7.67 -21.44
C GLY A 137 -20.00 -8.82 -20.49
N ALA A 138 -21.16 -8.78 -19.85
CA ALA A 138 -21.90 -10.00 -19.52
C ALA A 138 -23.40 -9.70 -19.57
N ASN A 139 -24.09 -10.29 -20.56
CA ASN A 139 -25.53 -10.42 -20.54
C ASN A 139 -25.91 -11.33 -19.37
N GLY A 140 -26.44 -10.74 -18.32
CA GLY A 140 -27.06 -11.40 -17.16
C GLY A 140 -27.64 -10.30 -16.28
N ASP A 141 -28.82 -10.51 -15.68
CA ASP A 141 -29.40 -9.63 -14.67
C ASP A 141 -28.44 -9.50 -13.47
N GLU A 142 -27.44 -8.62 -13.57
CA GLU A 142 -26.59 -8.25 -12.46
C GLU A 142 -27.44 -7.38 -11.53
N LYS A 143 -27.98 -8.01 -10.47
CA LYS A 143 -28.61 -7.29 -9.37
C LYS A 143 -27.57 -6.39 -8.71
N LEU A 144 -27.59 -5.11 -9.07
CA LEU A 144 -26.76 -4.10 -8.44
C LEU A 144 -27.36 -3.78 -7.07
N ALA A 145 -26.61 -4.09 -6.02
CA ALA A 145 -26.92 -3.68 -4.66
C ALA A 145 -26.15 -2.40 -4.35
N GLU A 146 -26.88 -1.32 -4.05
CA GLU A 146 -26.30 -0.04 -3.65
C GLU A 146 -26.41 0.13 -2.13
N GLY A 147 -25.34 0.60 -1.49
CA GLY A 147 -25.27 0.80 -0.05
C GLY A 147 -24.04 1.60 0.36
N ILE A 148 -23.98 1.97 1.63
CA ILE A 148 -22.94 2.81 2.20
C ILE A 148 -21.94 1.93 2.95
N LEU A 149 -20.66 2.00 2.56
CA LEU A 149 -19.56 1.34 3.28
C LEU A 149 -19.04 2.26 4.38
N LEU A 150 -19.31 1.91 5.64
CA LEU A 150 -18.76 2.59 6.80
C LEU A 150 -17.46 1.90 7.25
N MET A 151 -16.37 2.67 7.30
CA MET A 151 -15.07 2.22 7.77
C MET A 151 -14.61 3.09 8.94
N GLU A 152 -14.72 2.57 10.16
CA GLU A 152 -14.24 3.24 11.37
C GLU A 152 -12.85 2.71 11.75
N LYS A 153 -11.94 3.57 12.20
CA LYS A 153 -10.52 3.22 12.42
C LYS A 153 -10.28 2.01 13.34
N SER A 154 -11.23 1.70 14.22
CA SER A 154 -11.11 0.66 15.26
C SER A 154 -12.20 -0.41 15.20
N LYS A 155 -13.15 -0.33 14.26
CA LYS A 155 -14.25 -1.30 14.14
C LYS A 155 -14.23 -1.98 12.77
N ASP A 156 -14.79 -3.18 12.71
CA ASP A 156 -14.96 -3.89 11.45
C ASP A 156 -15.78 -3.03 10.47
N ALA A 157 -15.39 -3.06 9.19
CA ALA A 157 -16.10 -2.35 8.16
C ALA A 157 -17.53 -2.90 8.01
N LYS A 158 -18.50 -2.00 7.83
CA LYS A 158 -19.91 -2.36 7.72
C LYS A 158 -20.52 -1.80 6.44
N ILE A 159 -21.34 -2.60 5.77
CA ILE A 159 -22.17 -2.13 4.66
C ILE A 159 -23.62 -1.95 5.14
N LEU A 160 -24.17 -0.78 4.86
CA LEU A 160 -25.41 -0.25 5.44
C LEU A 160 -26.34 0.22 4.32
N CYS A 161 -27.65 0.25 4.61
CA CYS A 161 -28.58 1.06 3.82
C CYS A 161 -28.47 2.55 4.21
N GLU A 162 -28.86 3.45 3.31
CA GLU A 162 -28.81 4.91 3.53
C GLU A 162 -29.53 5.33 4.82
N ASP A 163 -30.72 4.77 5.07
CA ASP A 163 -31.52 5.08 6.27
C ASP A 163 -30.85 4.70 7.60
N GLU A 164 -29.91 3.77 7.59
CA GLU A 164 -29.27 3.26 8.82
C GLU A 164 -28.05 4.09 9.22
N LEU A 165 -27.52 4.90 8.29
CA LEU A 165 -26.26 5.59 8.47
C LEU A 165 -26.30 6.55 9.67
N LEU A 166 -27.34 7.38 9.76
CA LEU A 166 -27.47 8.36 10.84
C LEU A 166 -27.63 7.69 12.20
N GLN A 167 -28.39 6.60 12.27
CA GLN A 167 -28.59 5.84 13.49
C GLN A 167 -27.28 5.17 13.96
N LEU A 168 -26.47 4.68 13.02
CA LEU A 168 -25.21 4.01 13.35
C LEU A 168 -24.08 4.99 13.69
N LEU A 169 -24.06 6.16 13.06
CA LEU A 169 -23.11 7.24 13.34
C LEU A 169 -23.47 8.02 14.63
N GLY A 170 -24.72 7.91 15.11
CA GLY A 170 -25.21 8.69 16.24
C GLY A 170 -25.18 10.21 15.98
N ALA A 171 -25.28 10.59 14.71
CA ALA A 171 -25.16 11.97 14.26
C ALA A 171 -26.51 12.51 13.78
N GLU A 172 -26.73 13.81 13.98
CA GLU A 172 -27.89 14.49 13.43
C GLU A 172 -27.69 14.78 11.94
N GLY A 173 -28.73 14.53 11.14
CA GLY A 173 -28.74 14.85 9.72
C GLY A 173 -28.71 16.37 9.51
N HIS A 174 -27.80 16.83 8.67
CA HIS A 174 -27.73 18.24 8.29
C HIS A 174 -28.36 18.40 6.90
N SER A 175 -29.42 19.21 6.80
CA SER A 175 -30.08 19.51 5.53
C SER A 175 -29.34 20.67 4.85
N LEU A 176 -28.74 20.39 3.69
CA LEU A 176 -28.12 21.40 2.84
C LEU A 176 -29.01 21.61 1.62
N GLN A 177 -29.52 22.82 1.44
CA GLN A 177 -30.21 23.23 0.22
C GLN A 177 -29.25 24.06 -0.64
N PHE A 178 -29.10 23.65 -1.89
CA PHE A 178 -28.38 24.42 -2.90
C PHE A 178 -29.42 25.13 -3.78
N GLU A 179 -29.54 26.44 -3.64
CA GLU A 179 -30.33 27.25 -4.57
C GLU A 179 -29.42 27.76 -5.71
N PRO A 180 -29.63 27.30 -6.95
CA PRO A 180 -28.93 27.86 -8.09
C PRO A 180 -29.52 29.24 -8.41
N LEU A 181 -28.69 30.29 -8.29
CA LEU A 181 -29.06 31.61 -8.78
C LEU A 181 -29.04 31.61 -10.31
N LEU A 182 -30.23 31.52 -10.90
CA LEU A 182 -30.43 31.71 -12.33
C LEU A 182 -30.77 33.18 -12.60
N HIS A 183 -30.05 33.81 -13.52
CA HIS A 183 -30.30 35.18 -13.93
C HIS A 183 -31.54 35.19 -14.86
N SER A 184 -32.63 35.82 -14.44
CA SER A 184 -33.73 36.15 -15.35
C SER A 184 -33.38 37.43 -16.13
N ARG A 185 -33.64 37.45 -17.44
CA ARG A 185 -33.76 38.68 -18.20
C ARG A 185 -35.19 39.16 -18.05
N ILE A 186 -35.37 40.31 -17.42
CA ILE A 186 -36.66 41.01 -17.36
C ILE A 186 -36.97 41.43 -18.80
N GLY A 187 -37.98 40.81 -19.42
CA GLY A 187 -38.52 41.26 -20.70
C GLY A 187 -39.09 42.67 -20.51
N GLU A 188 -38.76 43.55 -21.44
CA GLU A 188 -39.23 44.93 -21.49
C GLU A 188 -40.74 44.99 -21.28
N ALA A 189 -41.17 45.84 -20.33
CA ALA A 189 -42.54 46.32 -20.31
C ALA A 189 -42.72 47.21 -21.54
N GLU A 190 -43.24 46.65 -22.63
CA GLU A 190 -43.71 47.46 -23.75
C GLU A 190 -44.96 48.24 -23.33
N THR A 191 -44.80 49.54 -23.49
CA THR A 191 -45.76 50.62 -23.28
C THR A 191 -46.81 50.64 -24.38
N ASP A 192 -48.09 50.51 -24.03
CA ASP A 192 -49.17 51.08 -24.83
C ASP A 192 -49.80 52.24 -24.06
N ILE A 193 -49.49 53.45 -24.55
CA ILE A 193 -50.06 54.73 -24.14
C ILE A 193 -51.42 54.86 -24.83
N VAL A 194 -52.50 55.12 -24.09
CA VAL A 194 -53.55 56.04 -24.56
C VAL A 194 -54.12 56.85 -23.38
N ASP A 195 -53.67 58.10 -23.35
CA ASP A 195 -54.25 59.37 -22.91
C ASP A 195 -55.11 59.55 -21.65
N ASP A 196 -54.77 60.67 -21.03
CA ASP A 196 -55.32 61.38 -19.90
C ASP A 196 -56.57 62.21 -20.31
N LEU A 197 -57.55 62.26 -19.40
CA LEU A 197 -58.44 63.40 -19.08
C LEU A 197 -59.35 64.10 -20.13
N ALA A 198 -60.65 63.98 -19.82
CA ALA A 198 -61.59 65.08 -19.50
C ALA A 198 -62.48 65.75 -20.58
N SER A 199 -63.78 65.49 -20.39
CA SER A 199 -64.91 66.45 -20.31
C SER A 199 -65.63 66.94 -21.58
N GLU A 200 -66.97 66.82 -21.47
CA GLU A 200 -68.11 67.28 -22.31
C GLU A 200 -68.53 66.43 -23.53
#